data_AF-A0A3T0RS82-F1
#
_entry.id   AF-A0A3T0RS82-F1
#
_cell.length_a   1.000
_cell.length_b   1.000
_cell.length_c   1.000
_cell.angle_alpha   90.00
_cell.angle_beta   90.00
_cell.angle_gamma   90.00
#
_symmetry.space_group_name_H-M   'P 1'
#
loop_
_entity.id
_entity.type
_entity.pdbx_description
1 polymer ?
#
loop_
_entity_poly.entity_id
_entity_poly.type
_entity_poly.pdbx_seq_one_letter_code
_entity_poly.pdbx_strand_id
1 'polypeptide(L)'
;MLFIGGSMNSSLKKSLTSVVVAITLLSQIASAQIEQSPESTGLTEVQVGPAPTELPEKVIEMFSPRTDVYYIKIHKIADQIISIVSSLKMFSLDNLIAKKNEAMSLLNFEYHDNPAVTAEAYERVHHFGGWVKNKKSGDCFNTRNKVLVRDNKGTITLKEDNKCSVATGEWVDAYTGSTLTDAQAEIQIDHMVPLHEAYISGAYKWTFKERCLYGNYLGYKNHLVSVSGEANNEKSSKTPEEYMPSNPNYQCEYLKDWLKIKSFWGLSLVSEEMKAILQLVEDNHCDKSTLVVTRQELEEQEAFFKENVDLCKAFEQDQHQDKAK
;
A
#
# COMPACT_ATOMS: atom_id res chain seq x y z
N MET A 1 -46.92 19.01 9.93
CA MET A 1 -47.15 19.04 11.39
C MET A 1 -47.33 17.61 11.87
N LEU A 2 -46.29 17.05 12.47
CA LEU A 2 -46.35 15.81 13.27
C LEU A 2 -45.73 16.21 14.61
N PHE A 3 -46.59 16.48 15.59
CA PHE A 3 -46.21 16.83 16.95
C PHE A 3 -45.77 15.54 17.67
N ILE A 4 -44.48 15.42 17.98
CA ILE A 4 -44.01 14.47 18.99
C ILE A 4 -43.81 15.27 20.28
N GLY A 5 -44.88 15.35 21.07
CA GLY A 5 -44.85 15.89 22.44
C GLY A 5 -44.23 14.86 23.39
N GLY A 6 -42.91 14.89 23.51
CA GLY A 6 -42.17 14.20 24.56
C GLY A 6 -41.29 15.20 25.29
N SER A 7 -41.55 15.44 26.57
CA SER A 7 -40.68 16.27 27.42
C SER A 7 -39.32 15.59 27.58
N MET A 8 -38.34 15.97 26.76
CA MET A 8 -36.94 15.58 26.96
C MET A 8 -36.46 16.07 28.34
N ASN A 9 -35.97 15.14 29.16
CA ASN A 9 -35.36 15.40 30.46
C ASN A 9 -34.26 16.47 30.34
N SER A 10 -34.21 17.41 31.29
CA SER A 10 -33.24 18.51 31.32
C SER A 10 -31.77 18.06 31.22
N SER A 11 -31.45 16.85 31.71
CA SER A 11 -30.13 16.24 31.56
C SER A 11 -29.80 15.86 30.12
N LEU A 12 -30.80 15.38 29.36
CA LEU A 12 -30.67 15.03 27.95
C LEU A 12 -30.51 16.29 27.08
N LYS A 13 -31.25 17.37 27.41
CA LYS A 13 -31.10 18.66 26.75
C LYS A 13 -29.70 19.24 26.97
N LYS A 14 -29.20 19.23 28.21
CA LYS A 14 -27.83 19.68 28.53
C LYS A 14 -26.78 18.86 27.79
N SER A 15 -26.93 17.53 27.74
CA SER A 15 -26.00 16.64 27.03
C SER A 15 -26.01 16.86 25.51
N LEU A 16 -27.20 17.05 24.90
CA LEU A 16 -27.29 17.40 23.48
C LEU A 16 -26.66 18.77 23.19
N THR A 17 -26.89 19.77 24.05
CA THR A 17 -26.28 21.08 23.89
C THR A 17 -24.76 21.01 23.99
N SER A 18 -24.21 20.23 24.92
CA SER A 18 -22.76 20.02 25.04
C SER A 18 -22.15 19.30 23.82
N VAL A 19 -22.86 18.32 23.24
CA VAL A 19 -22.41 17.61 22.03
C VAL A 19 -22.45 18.51 20.79
N VAL A 20 -23.52 19.30 20.61
CA VAL A 20 -23.63 20.27 19.50
C VAL A 20 -22.55 21.34 19.63
N VAL A 21 -22.26 21.82 20.84
CA VAL A 21 -21.16 22.77 21.09
C VAL A 21 -19.81 22.13 20.77
N ALA A 22 -19.57 20.88 21.17
CA ALA A 22 -18.31 20.18 20.85
C ALA A 22 -18.12 19.96 19.34
N ILE A 23 -19.18 19.58 18.62
CA ILE A 23 -19.15 19.42 17.15
C ILE A 23 -18.89 20.78 16.48
N THR A 24 -19.53 21.85 16.96
CA THR A 24 -19.37 23.19 16.39
C THR A 24 -17.96 23.74 16.65
N LEU A 25 -17.41 23.51 17.84
CA LEU A 25 -16.04 23.86 18.20
C LEU A 25 -15.02 23.09 17.35
N LEU A 26 -15.24 21.79 17.14
CA LEU A 26 -14.40 20.95 16.28
C LEU A 26 -14.44 21.39 14.81
N SER A 27 -15.61 21.79 14.29
CA SER A 27 -15.71 22.37 12.94
C SER A 27 -14.98 23.72 12.82
N GLN A 28 -15.02 24.57 13.85
CA GLN A 28 -14.30 25.84 13.85
C GLN A 28 -12.77 25.65 13.94
N ILE A 29 -12.30 24.67 14.71
CA ILE A 29 -10.87 24.31 14.78
C ILE A 29 -10.39 23.75 13.43
N ALA A 30 -11.20 22.92 12.76
CA ALA A 30 -10.90 22.40 11.43
C ALA A 30 -10.80 23.53 10.39
N SER A 31 -11.66 24.55 10.47
CA SER A 31 -11.58 25.72 9.58
C SER A 31 -10.39 26.63 9.87
N ALA A 32 -9.99 26.80 11.14
CA ALA A 32 -8.89 27.68 11.52
C ALA A 32 -7.49 27.14 11.12
N GLN A 33 -7.34 25.84 10.91
CA GLN A 33 -6.08 25.23 10.44
C GLN A 33 -5.88 25.33 8.92
N ILE A 34 -6.91 25.73 8.16
CA ILE A 34 -6.84 25.90 6.69
C ILE A 34 -6.17 27.24 6.32
N GLU A 35 -6.20 28.25 7.20
CA GLU A 35 -5.68 29.61 6.90
C GLU A 35 -4.17 29.82 7.21
N GLN A 36 -3.47 28.87 7.84
CA GLN A 36 -2.07 29.03 8.22
C GLN A 36 -1.14 28.07 7.46
N SER A 37 -0.96 28.34 6.16
CA SER A 37 0.22 27.91 5.41
C SER A 37 1.27 29.03 5.47
N PRO A 38 2.44 28.85 6.12
CA PRO A 38 3.51 29.84 6.07
C PRO A 38 4.39 29.62 4.85
N GLU A 39 4.64 30.72 4.12
CA GLU A 39 5.69 30.84 3.12
C GLU A 39 7.08 30.43 3.65
N SER A 40 7.87 29.88 2.74
CA SER A 40 9.25 29.43 2.92
C SER A 40 10.18 30.50 3.49
N THR A 41 10.94 30.21 4.54
CA THR A 41 12.25 30.84 4.79
C THR A 41 13.20 29.91 5.58
N GLY A 42 14.45 29.82 5.11
CA GLY A 42 15.65 29.76 5.96
C GLY A 42 16.16 28.40 6.46
N LEU A 43 17.14 27.84 5.75
CA LEU A 43 18.04 26.79 6.24
C LEU A 43 19.00 27.35 7.30
N THR A 44 19.17 26.65 8.43
CA THR A 44 20.48 26.54 9.13
C THR A 44 20.60 25.18 9.83
N GLU A 45 21.85 24.74 9.90
CA GLU A 45 22.41 23.40 10.14
C GLU A 45 22.70 23.14 11.64
N VAL A 46 22.37 21.97 12.22
CA VAL A 46 23.01 21.46 13.46
C VAL A 46 23.05 19.91 13.53
N GLN A 47 24.30 19.41 13.50
CA GLN A 47 24.97 18.28 14.18
C GLN A 47 24.21 17.09 14.83
N VAL A 48 24.78 15.90 14.56
CA VAL A 48 24.38 14.54 14.98
C VAL A 48 24.86 14.18 16.40
N GLY A 49 24.04 13.46 17.16
CA GLY A 49 24.39 12.73 18.39
C GLY A 49 23.77 11.31 18.41
N PRO A 50 24.30 10.36 19.22
CA PRO A 50 24.11 8.93 18.98
C PRO A 50 22.80 8.35 19.52
N ALA A 51 22.34 7.28 18.86
CA ALA A 51 21.12 6.53 19.16
C ALA A 51 21.17 5.75 20.49
N PRO A 52 19.99 5.50 21.09
CA PRO A 52 19.75 4.29 21.87
C PRO A 52 18.78 3.34 21.16
N THR A 53 19.02 2.06 21.42
CA THR A 53 18.28 0.87 20.99
C THR A 53 16.86 0.79 21.53
N GLU A 54 15.86 1.02 20.67
CA GLU A 54 14.48 0.54 20.78
C GLU A 54 13.96 0.19 19.36
N LEU A 55 13.05 -0.78 19.25
CA LEU A 55 12.41 -1.18 17.98
C LEU A 55 11.74 0.04 17.33
N PRO A 56 11.85 0.24 16.00
CA PRO A 56 11.73 1.58 15.43
C PRO A 56 10.26 2.03 15.30
N GLU A 57 9.92 3.16 15.94
CA GLU A 57 8.71 3.96 15.67
C GLU A 57 8.49 4.27 14.18
N LYS A 58 9.54 4.19 13.34
CA LYS A 58 9.47 4.43 11.89
C LYS A 58 8.53 3.51 11.11
N VAL A 59 8.33 2.26 11.55
CA VAL A 59 7.41 1.33 10.86
C VAL A 59 5.96 1.79 11.04
N ILE A 60 5.66 2.44 12.17
CA ILE A 60 4.37 3.06 12.44
C ILE A 60 4.26 4.40 11.70
N GLU A 61 5.36 5.15 11.47
CA GLU A 61 5.33 6.37 10.63
C GLU A 61 5.03 6.11 9.15
N MET A 62 5.33 4.92 8.61
CA MET A 62 5.00 4.56 7.23
C MET A 62 3.47 4.51 6.99
N PHE A 63 2.70 4.16 8.04
CA PHE A 63 1.23 4.14 8.06
C PHE A 63 0.61 5.25 8.90
N SER A 64 1.43 5.99 9.66
CA SER A 64 1.03 7.29 10.14
C SER A 64 0.89 8.12 8.88
N PRO A 65 -0.30 8.66 8.58
CA PRO A 65 -0.41 9.60 7.49
C PRO A 65 0.71 10.62 7.66
N ARG A 66 1.58 10.73 6.66
CA ARG A 66 2.39 11.92 6.50
C ARG A 66 1.43 13.09 6.71
N THR A 67 1.89 14.15 7.36
CA THR A 67 1.09 15.33 7.70
C THR A 67 0.38 15.99 6.52
N ASP A 68 0.67 15.50 5.32
CA ASP A 68 0.22 15.95 4.01
C ASP A 68 -0.99 15.12 3.53
N VAL A 69 -1.19 13.90 4.06
CA VAL A 69 -2.42 13.11 3.90
C VAL A 69 -3.48 13.58 4.90
N TYR A 70 -4.10 14.72 4.61
CA TYR A 70 -5.13 15.34 5.46
C TYR A 70 -6.36 14.45 5.74
N TYR A 71 -6.54 13.33 5.04
CA TYR A 71 -7.74 12.49 5.14
C TYR A 71 -7.71 11.39 6.21
N ILE A 72 -6.56 10.80 6.55
CA ILE A 72 -6.51 9.73 7.57
C ILE A 72 -6.57 10.30 9.00
N LYS A 73 -6.10 11.54 9.22
CA LYS A 73 -6.19 12.23 10.52
C LYS A 73 -7.64 12.50 10.95
N ILE A 74 -8.53 12.80 9.98
CA ILE A 74 -9.97 12.95 10.20
C ILE A 74 -10.59 11.65 10.74
N HIS A 75 -10.14 10.48 10.27
CA HIS A 75 -10.67 9.19 10.70
C HIS A 75 -10.12 8.69 12.04
N LYS A 76 -8.88 9.01 12.42
CA LYS A 76 -8.36 8.68 13.77
C LYS A 76 -9.07 9.47 14.86
N ILE A 77 -9.42 10.73 14.56
CA ILE A 77 -10.33 11.55 15.38
C ILE A 77 -11.73 10.93 15.38
N ALA A 78 -12.22 10.47 14.22
CA ALA A 78 -13.49 9.76 14.15
C ALA A 78 -13.50 8.53 15.05
N ASP A 79 -12.47 7.68 15.09
CA ASP A 79 -12.38 6.48 15.95
C ASP A 79 -12.43 6.79 17.44
N GLN A 80 -11.72 7.84 17.86
CA GLN A 80 -11.80 8.32 19.23
C GLN A 80 -13.23 8.78 19.56
N ILE A 81 -13.89 9.47 18.63
CA ILE A 81 -15.31 9.84 18.75
C ILE A 81 -16.22 8.61 18.74
N ILE A 82 -15.98 7.58 17.91
CA ILE A 82 -16.77 6.33 17.86
C ILE A 82 -16.66 5.59 19.20
N SER A 83 -15.46 5.48 19.76
CA SER A 83 -15.20 4.84 21.05
C SER A 83 -15.93 5.55 22.19
N ILE A 84 -15.84 6.88 22.22
CA ILE A 84 -16.56 7.72 23.19
C ILE A 84 -18.08 7.56 23.00
N VAL A 85 -18.61 7.66 21.79
CA VAL A 85 -20.05 7.55 21.50
C VAL A 85 -20.61 6.15 21.79
N SER A 86 -19.81 5.10 21.53
CA SER A 86 -20.17 3.70 21.84
C SER A 86 -20.23 3.46 23.35
N SER A 87 -19.30 4.04 24.11
CA SER A 87 -19.31 3.98 25.57
C SER A 87 -20.52 4.71 26.17
N LEU A 88 -21.04 5.72 25.48
CA LEU A 88 -22.19 6.53 25.90
C LEU A 88 -23.55 5.98 25.43
N LYS A 89 -23.58 4.89 24.65
CA LYS A 89 -24.81 4.28 24.05
C LYS A 89 -25.76 5.31 23.40
N MET A 90 -25.22 6.43 22.87
CA MET A 90 -26.03 7.60 22.54
C MET A 90 -26.51 7.69 21.09
N PHE A 91 -26.10 6.79 20.19
CA PHE A 91 -26.55 6.76 18.79
C PHE A 91 -26.65 5.32 18.26
N SER A 92 -27.49 5.09 17.25
CA SER A 92 -27.47 3.83 16.48
C SER A 92 -26.05 3.64 15.93
N LEU A 93 -25.46 2.50 16.27
CA LEU A 93 -24.10 2.11 15.89
C LEU A 93 -23.97 1.93 14.37
N ASP A 94 -25.10 1.82 13.67
CA ASP A 94 -25.20 1.49 12.25
C ASP A 94 -24.57 2.56 11.36
N ASN A 95 -24.71 3.85 11.70
CA ASN A 95 -24.09 4.96 10.95
C ASN A 95 -22.57 5.08 11.16
N LEU A 96 -22.07 4.64 12.30
CA LEU A 96 -20.63 4.63 12.63
C LEU A 96 -19.95 3.40 12.02
N ILE A 97 -20.62 2.26 12.02
CA ILE A 97 -20.22 1.05 11.26
C ILE A 97 -20.25 1.33 9.75
N ALA A 98 -21.24 2.05 9.24
CA ALA A 98 -21.29 2.47 7.84
C ALA A 98 -20.09 3.35 7.46
N LYS A 99 -19.62 4.24 8.34
CA LYS A 99 -18.37 5.00 8.16
C LYS A 99 -17.10 4.17 8.25
N LYS A 100 -17.09 3.07 9.03
CA LYS A 100 -15.97 2.12 9.06
C LYS A 100 -15.78 1.41 7.71
N ASN A 101 -16.87 1.25 6.96
CA ASN A 101 -16.89 0.62 5.64
C ASN A 101 -16.83 1.63 4.49
N GLU A 102 -16.41 2.88 4.76
CA GLU A 102 -16.29 3.90 3.74
C GLU A 102 -15.14 3.55 2.79
N ALA A 103 -15.50 3.11 1.58
CA ALA A 103 -14.57 2.82 0.52
C ALA A 103 -14.06 4.15 -0.06
N MET A 104 -12.76 4.37 -0.02
CA MET A 104 -12.14 5.57 -0.57
C MET A 104 -11.84 5.35 -2.04
N SER A 105 -12.24 6.31 -2.89
CA SER A 105 -11.92 6.24 -4.31
C SER A 105 -10.41 6.37 -4.53
N LEU A 106 -9.85 5.42 -5.27
CA LEU A 106 -8.46 5.43 -5.71
C LEU A 106 -8.22 6.44 -6.85
N LEU A 107 -9.29 6.98 -7.45
CA LEU A 107 -9.21 7.98 -8.50
C LEU A 107 -9.00 9.41 -7.97
N ASN A 108 -9.01 9.58 -6.64
CA ASN A 108 -8.76 10.86 -5.96
C ASN A 108 -7.39 10.87 -5.27
N PHE A 109 -6.45 10.08 -5.77
CA PHE A 109 -5.11 9.94 -5.19
C PHE A 109 -4.34 11.27 -5.29
N GLU A 110 -3.65 11.64 -4.22
CA GLU A 110 -2.81 12.85 -4.20
C GLU A 110 -1.57 12.63 -5.07
N TYR A 111 -1.33 13.52 -6.03
CA TYR A 111 -0.21 13.44 -6.95
C TYR A 111 0.90 14.43 -6.58
N HIS A 112 2.11 14.14 -7.02
CA HIS A 112 3.26 15.04 -6.90
C HIS A 112 3.66 15.56 -8.27
N ASP A 113 3.82 16.89 -8.38
CA ASP A 113 4.18 17.53 -9.65
C ASP A 113 5.61 17.24 -10.12
N ASN A 114 6.47 16.74 -9.23
CA ASN A 114 7.86 16.41 -9.57
C ASN A 114 8.24 15.02 -9.04
N PRO A 115 8.78 14.12 -9.90
CA PRO A 115 9.42 12.91 -9.42
C PRO A 115 10.60 13.27 -8.51
N ALA A 116 10.81 12.46 -7.47
CA ALA A 116 11.87 12.77 -6.53
C ALA A 116 13.25 12.70 -7.20
N VAL A 117 14.05 13.74 -7.01
CA VAL A 117 15.49 13.66 -7.29
C VAL A 117 16.11 12.79 -6.20
N THR A 118 16.53 11.58 -6.56
CA THR A 118 17.19 10.66 -5.65
C THR A 118 18.68 11.01 -5.53
N ALA A 119 19.24 10.90 -4.33
CA ALA A 119 20.66 11.17 -4.10
C ALA A 119 21.58 10.07 -4.65
N GLU A 120 21.03 8.87 -4.88
CA GLU A 120 21.73 7.69 -5.36
C GLU A 120 20.97 7.08 -6.54
N ALA A 121 21.72 6.70 -7.59
CA ALA A 121 21.16 5.99 -8.73
C ALA A 121 20.59 4.62 -8.29
N TYR A 122 19.45 4.23 -8.85
CA TYR A 122 18.79 2.98 -8.46
C TYR A 122 19.61 1.74 -8.84
N GLU A 123 19.77 0.83 -7.87
CA GLU A 123 20.40 -0.46 -8.05
C GLU A 123 19.56 -1.56 -7.38
N ARG A 124 18.94 -2.43 -8.19
CA ARG A 124 17.93 -3.41 -7.73
C ARG A 124 18.34 -4.20 -6.50
N VAL A 125 19.49 -4.89 -6.58
CA VAL A 125 19.96 -5.78 -5.51
C VAL A 125 20.43 -4.96 -4.31
N HIS A 126 21.08 -3.82 -4.54
CA HIS A 126 21.52 -2.94 -3.46
C HIS A 126 20.34 -2.39 -2.65
N HIS A 127 19.28 -1.94 -3.33
CA HIS A 127 18.16 -1.28 -2.69
C HIS A 127 17.09 -2.23 -2.16
N PHE A 128 16.81 -3.34 -2.85
CA PHE A 128 15.70 -4.24 -2.52
C PHE A 128 16.13 -5.67 -2.16
N GLY A 129 17.40 -6.03 -2.38
CA GLY A 129 17.89 -7.38 -2.16
C GLY A 129 17.35 -8.38 -3.18
N GLY A 130 17.00 -9.58 -2.70
CA GLY A 130 16.50 -10.68 -3.54
C GLY A 130 15.31 -11.41 -2.92
N TRP A 131 14.98 -12.58 -3.47
CA TRP A 131 13.87 -13.39 -2.99
C TRP A 131 14.20 -14.04 -1.65
N VAL A 132 13.43 -13.70 -0.62
CA VAL A 132 13.65 -14.15 0.76
C VAL A 132 12.97 -15.49 1.01
N LYS A 133 13.65 -16.38 1.75
CA LYS A 133 13.02 -17.54 2.39
C LYS A 133 12.57 -17.18 3.80
N ASN A 134 11.26 -17.20 4.05
CA ASN A 134 10.73 -17.01 5.40
C ASN A 134 11.03 -18.25 6.26
N LYS A 135 11.99 -18.14 7.19
CA LYS A 135 12.39 -19.24 8.06
C LYS A 135 11.26 -19.76 8.96
N LYS A 136 10.20 -18.97 9.19
CA LYS A 136 9.05 -19.34 10.04
C LYS A 136 8.04 -20.24 9.33
N SER A 137 8.05 -20.33 8.00
CA SER A 137 6.97 -21.04 7.27
C SER A 137 7.12 -22.56 7.24
N GLY A 138 8.25 -23.12 7.71
CA GLY A 138 8.48 -24.57 7.74
C GLY A 138 8.76 -25.21 6.37
N ASP A 139 8.52 -24.50 5.27
CA ASP A 139 8.90 -24.88 3.92
C ASP A 139 10.30 -24.37 3.53
N CYS A 140 10.77 -24.79 2.36
CA CYS A 140 12.04 -24.32 1.81
C CYS A 140 11.92 -23.30 0.67
N PHE A 141 10.70 -22.85 0.35
CA PHE A 141 10.44 -21.91 -0.72
C PHE A 141 10.83 -20.48 -0.32
N ASN A 142 11.56 -19.82 -1.23
CA ASN A 142 11.65 -18.37 -1.23
C ASN A 142 10.35 -17.76 -1.79
N THR A 143 10.20 -16.45 -1.65
CA THR A 143 9.00 -15.72 -2.11
C THR A 143 8.64 -16.03 -3.56
N ARG A 144 9.62 -16.08 -4.47
CA ARG A 144 9.39 -16.44 -5.88
C ARG A 144 8.63 -17.76 -6.01
N ASN A 145 9.13 -18.81 -5.35
CA ASN A 145 8.50 -20.13 -5.42
C ASN A 145 7.14 -20.15 -4.72
N LYS A 146 6.96 -19.37 -3.65
CA LYS A 146 5.64 -19.23 -3.01
C LYS A 146 4.60 -18.62 -3.95
N VAL A 147 4.98 -17.61 -4.74
CA VAL A 147 4.09 -17.03 -5.76
C VAL A 147 3.76 -18.06 -6.84
N LEU A 148 4.76 -18.80 -7.33
CA LEU A 148 4.52 -19.87 -8.32
C LEU A 148 3.53 -20.93 -7.81
N VAL A 149 3.70 -21.40 -6.58
CA VAL A 149 2.77 -22.36 -5.96
C VAL A 149 1.37 -21.76 -5.83
N ARG A 150 1.26 -20.50 -5.41
CA ARG A 150 -0.02 -19.79 -5.22
C ARG A 150 -0.78 -19.62 -6.53
N ASP A 151 -0.09 -19.27 -7.62
CA ASP A 151 -0.73 -18.92 -8.89
C ASP A 151 -1.00 -20.11 -9.80
N ASN A 152 -0.33 -21.24 -9.54
CA ASN A 152 -0.51 -22.47 -10.28
C ASN A 152 -1.96 -23.00 -10.19
N LYS A 153 -2.49 -23.47 -11.32
CA LYS A 153 -3.82 -24.07 -11.47
C LYS A 153 -3.79 -25.60 -11.59
N GLY A 154 -2.63 -26.16 -11.92
CA GLY A 154 -2.44 -27.59 -12.17
C GLY A 154 -1.75 -28.33 -11.00
N THR A 155 -1.04 -29.41 -11.33
CA THR A 155 -0.13 -30.07 -10.38
C THR A 155 1.29 -29.57 -10.62
N ILE A 156 1.95 -29.07 -9.57
CA ILE A 156 3.35 -28.65 -9.68
C ILE A 156 4.30 -29.85 -9.62
N THR A 157 5.45 -29.72 -10.27
CA THR A 157 6.63 -30.54 -9.99
C THR A 157 7.75 -29.66 -9.46
N LEU A 158 8.70 -30.26 -8.74
CA LEU A 158 9.87 -29.58 -8.19
C LEU A 158 11.12 -30.09 -8.90
N LYS A 159 12.13 -29.23 -9.06
CA LYS A 159 13.40 -29.64 -9.68
C LYS A 159 14.00 -30.84 -8.95
N GLU A 160 14.66 -31.72 -9.69
CA GLU A 160 15.27 -32.93 -9.12
C GLU A 160 16.47 -32.62 -8.22
N ASP A 161 17.33 -31.71 -8.69
CA ASP A 161 18.53 -31.23 -8.00
C ASP A 161 18.23 -30.31 -6.81
N ASN A 162 17.05 -29.69 -6.82
CA ASN A 162 16.61 -28.76 -5.78
C ASN A 162 15.09 -28.86 -5.58
N LYS A 163 14.70 -29.65 -4.58
CA LYS A 163 13.29 -29.83 -4.17
C LYS A 163 12.66 -28.59 -3.53
N CYS A 164 13.29 -27.42 -3.65
CA CYS A 164 12.78 -26.12 -3.20
C CYS A 164 12.53 -25.15 -4.37
N SER A 165 12.63 -25.63 -5.61
CA SER A 165 12.33 -24.86 -6.80
C SER A 165 11.24 -25.54 -7.60
N VAL A 166 10.17 -24.81 -7.92
CA VAL A 166 9.10 -25.27 -8.81
C VAL A 166 9.66 -25.40 -10.22
N ALA A 167 9.50 -26.57 -10.85
CA ALA A 167 9.99 -26.85 -12.19
C ALA A 167 8.87 -26.68 -13.23
N THR A 168 7.76 -27.39 -13.05
CA THR A 168 6.61 -27.33 -13.97
C THR A 168 5.29 -27.20 -13.21
N GLY A 169 4.24 -26.83 -13.94
CA GLY A 169 2.89 -26.63 -13.44
C GLY A 169 2.01 -26.08 -14.57
N GLU A 170 0.96 -25.35 -14.20
CA GLU A 170 0.08 -24.68 -15.16
C GLU A 170 -0.27 -23.29 -14.61
N TRP A 171 0.12 -22.24 -15.32
CA TRP A 171 -0.16 -20.85 -14.96
C TRP A 171 -0.88 -20.15 -16.10
N VAL A 172 -1.87 -19.33 -15.78
CA VAL A 172 -2.48 -18.42 -16.74
C VAL A 172 -1.83 -17.06 -16.55
N ASP A 173 -1.08 -16.61 -17.56
CA ASP A 173 -0.41 -15.31 -17.56
C ASP A 173 -1.47 -14.21 -17.55
N ALA A 174 -1.51 -13.42 -16.47
CA ALA A 174 -2.45 -12.32 -16.36
C ALA A 174 -2.25 -11.27 -17.45
N TYR A 175 -1.00 -11.06 -17.92
CA TYR A 175 -0.68 -9.99 -18.87
C TYR A 175 -1.06 -10.33 -20.30
N THR A 176 -0.90 -11.60 -20.71
CA THR A 176 -1.11 -12.03 -22.10
C THR A 176 -2.32 -12.95 -22.28
N GLY A 177 -2.84 -13.55 -21.20
CA GLY A 177 -3.87 -14.57 -21.23
C GLY A 177 -3.38 -15.96 -21.62
N SER A 178 -2.08 -16.12 -21.90
CA SER A 178 -1.47 -17.38 -22.33
C SER A 178 -1.33 -18.38 -21.17
N THR A 179 -1.38 -19.67 -21.48
CA THR A 179 -1.03 -20.72 -20.52
C THR A 179 0.47 -21.02 -20.58
N LEU A 180 1.14 -21.01 -19.44
CA LEU A 180 2.56 -21.29 -19.26
C LEU A 180 2.71 -22.57 -18.43
N THR A 181 3.77 -23.36 -18.68
CA THR A 181 3.96 -24.66 -18.03
C THR A 181 5.37 -24.90 -17.49
N ASP A 182 6.37 -24.16 -17.99
CA ASP A 182 7.75 -24.20 -17.50
C ASP A 182 8.01 -23.00 -16.59
N ALA A 183 8.12 -23.28 -15.29
CA ALA A 183 8.31 -22.24 -14.29
C ALA A 183 9.71 -21.62 -14.30
N GLN A 184 10.68 -22.22 -14.99
CA GLN A 184 12.08 -21.76 -15.02
C GLN A 184 12.40 -20.99 -16.30
N ALA A 185 11.87 -21.44 -17.43
CA ALA A 185 12.14 -20.85 -18.74
C ALA A 185 11.13 -19.77 -19.13
N GLU A 186 9.84 -19.95 -18.80
CA GLU A 186 8.77 -19.08 -19.31
C GLU A 186 8.35 -18.00 -18.32
N ILE A 187 8.44 -18.28 -17.00
CA ILE A 187 7.80 -17.45 -15.97
C ILE A 187 8.79 -16.59 -15.18
N GLN A 188 8.45 -15.31 -15.07
CA GLN A 188 9.01 -14.38 -14.09
C GLN A 188 7.94 -14.00 -13.05
N ILE A 189 8.40 -13.62 -11.86
CA ILE A 189 7.52 -13.02 -10.84
C ILE A 189 7.71 -11.51 -10.96
N ASP A 190 6.68 -10.84 -11.45
CA ASP A 190 6.67 -9.38 -11.58
C ASP A 190 6.20 -8.72 -10.28
N HIS A 191 6.75 -7.53 -10.04
CA HIS A 191 6.24 -6.56 -9.08
C HIS A 191 5.25 -5.66 -9.82
N MET A 192 3.96 -5.75 -9.48
CA MET A 192 2.90 -5.02 -10.18
C MET A 192 3.25 -3.54 -10.35
N VAL A 193 3.65 -2.88 -9.26
CA VAL A 193 4.41 -1.62 -9.32
C VAL A 193 5.92 -1.96 -9.27
N PRO A 194 6.69 -1.74 -10.34
CA PRO A 194 8.10 -2.14 -10.45
C PRO A 194 8.96 -1.60 -9.31
N LEU A 195 10.04 -2.31 -8.95
CA LEU A 195 10.94 -1.87 -7.88
C LEU A 195 11.60 -0.50 -8.14
N HIS A 196 11.96 -0.21 -9.40
CA HIS A 196 12.49 1.09 -9.79
C HIS A 196 11.44 2.19 -9.63
N GLU A 197 10.22 1.94 -10.11
CA GLU A 197 9.08 2.85 -9.99
C GLU A 197 8.76 3.13 -8.51
N ALA A 198 8.70 2.09 -7.68
CA ALA A 198 8.53 2.25 -6.23
C ALA A 198 9.65 3.10 -5.62
N TYR A 199 10.90 2.90 -6.04
CA TYR A 199 12.06 3.68 -5.57
C TYR A 199 11.89 5.16 -5.84
N ILE A 200 11.62 5.56 -7.09
CA ILE A 200 11.48 6.98 -7.47
C ILE A 200 10.19 7.60 -6.95
N SER A 201 9.15 6.79 -6.71
CA SER A 201 7.86 7.22 -6.15
C SER A 201 7.81 7.23 -4.62
N GLY A 202 8.95 7.07 -3.94
CA GLY A 202 9.07 7.36 -2.50
C GLY A 202 9.85 6.32 -1.69
N ALA A 203 10.07 5.12 -2.23
CA ALA A 203 10.77 4.04 -1.51
C ALA A 203 12.26 4.32 -1.27
N TYR A 204 12.84 5.32 -1.94
CA TYR A 204 14.18 5.82 -1.61
C TYR A 204 14.29 6.33 -0.16
N LYS A 205 13.19 6.78 0.44
CA LYS A 205 13.15 7.25 1.85
C LYS A 205 13.07 6.10 2.85
N TRP A 206 12.69 4.91 2.40
CA TRP A 206 12.50 3.76 3.28
C TRP A 206 13.84 3.21 3.77
N THR A 207 13.80 2.45 4.85
CA THR A 207 14.89 1.57 5.25
C THR A 207 15.06 0.43 4.26
N PHE A 208 16.22 -0.24 4.28
CA PHE A 208 16.43 -1.43 3.46
C PHE A 208 15.43 -2.55 3.79
N LYS A 209 15.10 -2.75 5.07
CA LYS A 209 14.11 -3.76 5.50
C LYS A 209 12.75 -3.55 4.85
N GLU A 210 12.27 -2.31 4.81
CA GLU A 210 11.00 -1.95 4.19
C GLU A 210 11.02 -2.17 2.67
N ARG A 211 12.08 -1.74 1.98
CA ARG A 211 12.26 -2.05 0.55
C ARG A 211 12.33 -3.55 0.28
N CYS A 212 13.08 -4.30 1.06
CA CYS A 212 13.13 -5.75 0.92
C CYS A 212 11.78 -6.40 1.19
N LEU A 213 11.00 -5.91 2.15
CA LEU A 213 9.63 -6.36 2.39
C LEU A 213 8.74 -6.03 1.19
N TYR A 214 8.85 -4.84 0.58
CA TYR A 214 8.17 -4.51 -0.66
C TYR A 214 8.50 -5.49 -1.77
N GLY A 215 9.78 -5.82 -1.92
CA GLY A 215 10.26 -6.81 -2.87
C GLY A 215 9.71 -8.21 -2.62
N ASN A 216 9.25 -8.51 -1.40
CA ASN A 216 8.82 -9.84 -0.98
C ASN A 216 7.40 -9.89 -0.43
N TYR A 217 6.58 -8.88 -0.74
CA TYR A 217 5.28 -8.70 -0.10
C TYR A 217 4.25 -9.71 -0.61
N LEU A 218 3.64 -10.45 0.32
CA LEU A 218 2.61 -11.46 0.03
C LEU A 218 1.26 -11.12 0.70
N GLY A 219 1.15 -9.97 1.38
CA GLY A 219 -0.08 -9.54 2.06
C GLY A 219 -1.20 -9.13 1.11
N TYR A 220 -0.82 -8.71 -0.10
CA TYR A 220 -1.74 -8.46 -1.21
C TYR A 220 -1.41 -9.38 -2.37
N LYS A 221 -2.39 -10.19 -2.81
CA LYS A 221 -2.16 -11.25 -3.81
C LYS A 221 -1.52 -10.70 -5.08
N ASN A 222 -1.99 -9.57 -5.60
CA ASN A 222 -1.52 -9.04 -6.87
C ASN A 222 -0.31 -8.10 -6.74
N HIS A 223 0.32 -8.02 -5.56
CA HIS A 223 1.60 -7.29 -5.41
C HIS A 223 2.73 -7.97 -6.19
N LEU A 224 2.75 -9.30 -6.14
CA LEU A 224 3.62 -10.16 -6.93
C LEU A 224 2.76 -11.05 -7.80
N VAL A 225 3.05 -11.15 -9.09
CA VAL A 225 2.26 -11.97 -10.03
C VAL A 225 3.18 -12.84 -10.89
N SER A 226 2.79 -14.09 -11.15
CA SER A 226 3.47 -14.93 -12.14
C SER A 226 3.03 -14.54 -13.55
N VAL A 227 3.95 -14.07 -14.38
CA VAL A 227 3.72 -13.65 -15.77
C VAL A 227 4.80 -14.20 -16.69
N SER A 228 4.56 -14.16 -18.01
CA SER A 228 5.61 -14.51 -18.96
C SER A 228 6.80 -13.56 -18.84
N GLY A 229 8.01 -14.11 -19.00
CA GLY A 229 9.24 -13.33 -18.97
C GLY A 229 9.29 -12.28 -20.09
N GLU A 230 8.69 -12.58 -21.24
CA GLU A 230 8.58 -11.63 -22.37
C GLU A 230 7.74 -10.40 -21.99
N ALA A 231 6.51 -10.61 -21.51
CA ALA A 231 5.64 -9.51 -21.10
C ALA A 231 6.25 -8.70 -19.95
N ASN A 232 6.93 -9.36 -19.00
CA ASN A 232 7.60 -8.66 -17.92
C ASN A 232 8.81 -7.83 -18.38
N ASN A 233 9.58 -8.33 -19.35
CA ASN A 233 10.68 -7.58 -19.94
C ASN A 233 10.16 -6.37 -20.74
N GLU A 234 9.03 -6.52 -21.44
CA GLU A 234 8.37 -5.42 -22.14
C GLU A 234 7.89 -4.34 -21.18
N LYS A 235 7.26 -4.74 -20.06
CA LYS A 235 6.85 -3.85 -18.98
C LYS A 235 8.03 -3.13 -18.34
N SER A 236 9.09 -3.84 -17.97
CA SER A 236 10.28 -3.27 -17.31
C SER A 236 9.90 -2.41 -16.10
N SER A 237 10.26 -1.12 -16.10
CA SER A 237 9.92 -0.14 -15.06
C SER A 237 8.86 0.87 -15.51
N LYS A 238 8.16 0.58 -16.60
CA LYS A 238 7.15 1.47 -17.19
C LYS A 238 5.93 1.62 -16.29
N THR A 239 5.39 2.82 -16.27
CA THR A 239 4.11 3.18 -15.68
C THR A 239 2.95 2.84 -16.64
N PRO A 240 1.68 2.88 -16.22
CA PRO A 240 0.54 2.49 -17.04
C PRO A 240 0.39 3.26 -18.36
N GLU A 241 0.89 4.49 -18.46
CA GLU A 241 0.93 5.26 -19.70
C GLU A 241 1.89 4.69 -20.76
N GLU A 242 2.93 3.96 -20.33
CA GLU A 242 3.95 3.39 -21.20
C GLU A 242 3.76 1.89 -21.44
N TYR A 243 3.05 1.19 -20.54
CA TYR A 243 2.74 -0.23 -20.65
C TYR A 243 1.37 -0.56 -20.08
N MET A 244 0.57 -1.30 -20.86
CA MET A 244 -0.62 -1.99 -20.40
C MET A 244 -0.59 -3.46 -20.85
N PRO A 245 -1.10 -4.39 -20.02
CA PRO A 245 -1.33 -5.77 -20.43
C PRO A 245 -2.06 -5.89 -21.77
N SER A 246 -1.61 -6.82 -22.63
CA SER A 246 -2.28 -7.11 -23.90
C SER A 246 -3.57 -7.91 -23.72
N ASN A 247 -3.75 -8.57 -22.58
CA ASN A 247 -4.98 -9.24 -22.19
C ASN A 247 -6.05 -8.20 -21.76
N PRO A 248 -7.10 -7.95 -22.56
CA PRO A 248 -8.10 -6.92 -22.26
C PRO A 248 -8.90 -7.24 -20.99
N ASN A 249 -9.08 -8.52 -20.67
CA ASN A 249 -9.81 -8.94 -19.47
C ASN A 249 -9.08 -8.62 -18.17
N TYR A 250 -7.79 -8.25 -18.24
CA TYR A 250 -6.97 -7.95 -17.08
C TYR A 250 -6.64 -6.45 -16.93
N GLN A 251 -6.93 -5.62 -17.94
CA GLN A 251 -6.50 -4.21 -17.94
C GLN A 251 -7.11 -3.39 -16.78
N CYS A 252 -8.40 -3.56 -16.49
CA CYS A 252 -9.02 -2.88 -15.35
C CYS A 252 -8.51 -3.40 -14.00
N GLU A 253 -8.22 -4.70 -13.90
CA GLU A 253 -7.62 -5.29 -12.70
C GLU A 253 -6.21 -4.76 -12.47
N TYR A 254 -5.41 -4.64 -13.54
CA TYR A 254 -4.07 -4.07 -13.52
C TYR A 254 -4.05 -2.64 -12.97
N LEU A 255 -4.94 -1.76 -13.48
CA LEU A 255 -5.06 -0.37 -13.00
C LEU A 255 -5.49 -0.31 -11.53
N LYS A 256 -6.43 -1.18 -11.14
CA LYS A 256 -6.90 -1.27 -9.74
C LYS A 256 -5.77 -1.72 -8.81
N ASP A 257 -5.03 -2.75 -9.18
CA ASP A 257 -3.92 -3.30 -8.41
C ASP A 257 -2.79 -2.29 -8.29
N TRP A 258 -2.45 -1.60 -9.38
CA TRP A 258 -1.47 -0.52 -9.40
C TRP A 258 -1.79 0.57 -8.36
N LEU A 259 -3.01 1.10 -8.40
CA LEU A 259 -3.46 2.14 -7.48
C LEU A 259 -3.56 1.64 -6.03
N LYS A 260 -4.04 0.41 -5.81
CA LYS A 260 -4.09 -0.19 -4.46
C LYS A 260 -2.70 -0.34 -3.87
N ILE A 261 -1.73 -0.83 -4.63
CA ILE A 261 -0.36 -1.02 -4.15
C ILE A 261 0.28 0.33 -3.84
N LYS A 262 0.15 1.32 -4.73
CA LYS A 262 0.65 2.68 -4.43
C LYS A 262 0.01 3.25 -3.17
N SER A 263 -1.29 3.00 -2.94
CA SER A 263 -1.98 3.37 -1.70
C SER A 263 -1.48 2.65 -0.46
N PHE A 264 -1.36 1.32 -0.50
CA PHE A 264 -0.88 0.50 0.62
C PHE A 264 0.53 0.88 1.06
N TRP A 265 1.37 1.31 0.13
CA TRP A 265 2.77 1.63 0.38
C TRP A 265 3.05 3.14 0.49
N GLY A 266 2.02 3.99 0.36
CA GLY A 266 2.20 5.45 0.38
C GLY A 266 3.18 5.96 -0.67
N LEU A 267 3.13 5.36 -1.87
CA LEU A 267 3.90 5.75 -3.05
C LEU A 267 3.15 6.87 -3.80
N SER A 268 3.90 7.83 -4.33
CA SER A 268 3.35 8.92 -5.13
C SER A 268 2.89 8.46 -6.51
N LEU A 269 1.89 9.17 -7.05
CA LEU A 269 1.64 9.25 -8.49
C LEU A 269 2.16 10.59 -8.99
N VAL A 270 2.75 10.63 -10.18
CA VAL A 270 2.99 11.90 -10.87
C VAL A 270 1.73 12.33 -11.63
N SER A 271 1.59 13.63 -11.89
CA SER A 271 0.36 14.20 -12.48
C SER A 271 0.01 13.58 -13.85
N GLU A 272 1.02 13.32 -14.69
CA GLU A 272 0.80 12.70 -16.01
C GLU A 272 0.42 11.22 -15.92
N GLU A 273 1.01 10.48 -14.97
CA GLU A 273 0.63 9.08 -14.71
C GLU A 273 -0.83 8.99 -14.28
N MET A 274 -1.26 9.85 -13.34
CA MET A 274 -2.65 9.85 -12.88
C MET A 274 -3.64 10.23 -13.98
N LYS A 275 -3.29 11.22 -14.80
CA LYS A 275 -4.09 11.61 -15.97
C LYS A 275 -4.22 10.47 -16.98
N ALA A 276 -3.14 9.74 -17.24
CA ALA A 276 -3.16 8.58 -18.13
C ALA A 276 -3.99 7.44 -17.55
N ILE A 277 -3.88 7.15 -16.24
CA ILE A 277 -4.72 6.16 -15.57
C ILE A 277 -6.21 6.52 -15.71
N LEU A 278 -6.58 7.78 -15.49
CA LEU A 278 -7.96 8.24 -15.68
C LEU A 278 -8.44 8.00 -17.12
N GLN A 279 -7.61 8.33 -18.12
CA GLN A 279 -7.94 8.08 -19.52
C GLN A 279 -8.09 6.59 -19.82
N LEU A 280 -7.16 5.76 -19.34
CA LEU A 280 -7.20 4.30 -19.51
C LEU A 280 -8.42 3.67 -18.85
N VAL A 281 -8.87 4.20 -17.70
CA VAL A 281 -10.11 3.76 -17.03
C VAL A 281 -11.33 4.03 -17.92
N GLU A 282 -11.39 5.17 -18.59
CA GLU A 282 -12.49 5.47 -19.54
C GLU A 282 -12.40 4.60 -20.80
N ASP A 283 -11.21 4.53 -21.42
CA ASP A 283 -10.98 3.86 -22.70
C ASP A 283 -11.26 2.36 -22.61
N ASN A 284 -10.95 1.75 -21.47
CA ASN A 284 -11.19 0.32 -21.21
C ASN A 284 -12.53 0.05 -20.52
N HIS A 285 -13.37 1.08 -20.34
CA HIS A 285 -14.69 0.98 -19.72
C HIS A 285 -14.68 0.32 -18.34
N CYS A 286 -13.67 0.67 -17.52
CA CYS A 286 -13.51 0.09 -16.21
C CYS A 286 -14.61 0.57 -15.25
N ASP A 287 -15.12 -0.35 -14.42
CA ASP A 287 -16.07 0.00 -13.37
C ASP A 287 -15.36 0.78 -12.25
N LYS A 288 -15.51 2.11 -12.28
CA LYS A 288 -14.93 3.02 -11.29
C LYS A 288 -15.36 2.71 -9.85
N SER A 289 -16.51 2.07 -9.65
CA SER A 289 -16.95 1.68 -8.29
C SER A 289 -16.06 0.59 -7.66
N THR A 290 -15.29 -0.13 -8.49
CA THR A 290 -14.31 -1.12 -8.04
C THR A 290 -12.92 -0.51 -7.75
N LEU A 291 -12.68 0.72 -8.21
CA LEU A 291 -11.43 1.47 -7.99
C LEU A 291 -11.48 2.18 -6.65
N VAL A 292 -11.60 1.37 -5.59
CA VAL A 292 -11.69 1.83 -4.22
C VAL A 292 -10.78 1.01 -3.31
N VAL A 293 -10.38 1.61 -2.20
CA VAL A 293 -9.74 0.93 -1.08
C VAL A 293 -10.59 1.11 0.16
N THR A 294 -10.89 0.01 0.84
CA THR A 294 -11.63 0.03 2.10
C THR A 294 -10.67 0.22 3.27
N ARG A 295 -11.21 0.76 4.36
CA ARG A 295 -10.49 0.84 5.62
C ARG A 295 -10.04 -0.54 6.13
N GLN A 296 -10.88 -1.55 5.97
CA GLN A 296 -10.55 -2.92 6.35
C GLN A 296 -9.31 -3.41 5.60
N GLU A 297 -9.23 -3.19 4.27
CA GLU A 297 -8.06 -3.58 3.49
C GLU A 297 -6.78 -2.91 3.99
N LEU A 298 -6.85 -1.62 4.36
CA LEU A 298 -5.70 -0.89 4.94
C LEU A 298 -5.27 -1.46 6.29
N GLU A 299 -6.22 -1.77 7.17
CA GLU A 299 -5.96 -2.38 8.48
C GLU A 299 -5.33 -3.78 8.32
N GLU A 300 -5.80 -4.57 7.36
CA GLU A 300 -5.24 -5.88 7.01
C GLU A 300 -3.80 -5.76 6.48
N GLN A 301 -3.53 -4.76 5.64
CA GLN A 301 -2.17 -4.50 5.18
C GLN A 301 -1.28 -4.13 6.38
N GLU A 302 -1.67 -3.15 7.18
CA GLU A 302 -0.90 -2.69 8.34
C GLU A 302 -0.57 -3.84 9.31
N ALA A 303 -1.54 -4.75 9.55
CA ALA A 303 -1.32 -5.94 10.35
C ALA A 303 -0.25 -6.88 9.73
N PHE A 304 -0.37 -7.18 8.42
CA PHE A 304 0.61 -7.99 7.71
C PHE A 304 2.01 -7.39 7.80
N PHE A 305 2.13 -6.08 7.64
CA PHE A 305 3.39 -5.35 7.76
C PHE A 305 4.05 -5.54 9.12
N LYS A 306 3.29 -5.32 10.21
CA LYS A 306 3.80 -5.46 11.58
C LYS A 306 4.30 -6.88 11.86
N GLU A 307 3.60 -7.89 11.35
CA GLU A 307 3.99 -9.29 11.54
C GLU A 307 5.22 -9.70 10.72
N ASN A 308 5.47 -9.03 9.59
CA ASN A 308 6.49 -9.41 8.61
C ASN A 308 7.66 -8.42 8.47
N VAL A 309 7.71 -7.35 9.27
CA VAL A 309 8.78 -6.33 9.19
C VAL A 309 10.19 -6.90 9.36
N ASP A 310 10.32 -7.98 10.14
CA ASP A 310 11.60 -8.66 10.37
C ASP A 310 11.94 -9.73 9.33
N LEU A 311 11.11 -9.93 8.30
CA LEU A 311 11.34 -10.91 7.22
C LEU A 311 12.74 -10.74 6.59
N CYS A 312 13.18 -9.49 6.44
CA CYS A 312 14.41 -9.11 5.77
C CYS A 312 15.60 -8.82 6.70
N LYS A 313 15.47 -9.09 8.01
CA LYS A 313 16.51 -8.78 9.00
C LYS A 313 17.85 -9.48 8.73
N ALA A 314 17.82 -10.68 8.15
CA ALA A 314 19.04 -11.43 7.83
C ALA A 314 19.82 -10.82 6.65
N PHE A 315 19.13 -10.29 5.62
CA PHE A 315 19.77 -9.67 4.47
C PHE A 315 20.50 -8.38 4.83
N GLU A 316 19.97 -7.63 5.79
CA GLU A 316 20.61 -6.41 6.28
C GLU A 316 22.00 -6.69 6.91
N GLN A 317 22.14 -7.81 7.63
CA GLN A 317 23.40 -8.18 8.27
C GLN A 317 24.49 -8.54 7.26
N ASP A 318 24.12 -9.21 6.16
CA ASP A 318 25.06 -9.62 5.11
C ASP A 318 25.54 -8.40 4.29
N GLN A 319 24.67 -7.44 3.99
CA GLN A 319 25.03 -6.21 3.27
C GLN A 319 26.01 -5.31 4.05
N HIS A 320 25.96 -5.34 5.37
CA HIS A 320 26.90 -4.57 6.20
C HIS A 320 28.29 -5.23 6.31
N GLN A 321 28.40 -6.55 6.12
CA GLN A 321 29.70 -7.24 6.14
C GLN A 321 30.51 -7.00 4.86
N ASP A 322 29.85 -6.82 3.71
CA ASP A 322 30.53 -6.53 2.45
C ASP A 322 31.04 -5.08 2.36
N LYS A 323 30.46 -4.14 3.12
CA LYS A 323 30.96 -2.75 3.22
C LYS A 323 32.11 -2.58 4.23
N ALA A 324 32.45 -3.62 4.98
CA ALA A 324 33.53 -3.62 5.98
C ALA A 324 34.84 -4.29 5.48
N LYS A 325 34.88 -4.66 4.20
CA LYS A 325 36.07 -5.18 3.49
C LYS A 325 36.47 -4.22 2.38
#